data_AF-A0A2P7TF01-F1
#
_entry.id   AF-A0A2P7TF01-F1
#
_cell.length_a   1.000
_cell.length_b   1.000
_cell.length_c   1.000
_cell.angle_alpha   90.00
_cell.angle_beta   90.00
_cell.angle_gamma   90.00
#
_symmetry.space_group_name_H-M   'P 1'
#
loop_
_entity.id
_entity.type
_entity.pdbx_description
1 polymer ?
#
loop_
_entity_poly.entity_id
_entity_poly.type
_entity_poly.pdbx_seq_one_letter_code
_entity_poly.pdbx_strand_id
1 'polypeptide(L)' 'MGLDERIHILIKEIQADYEFIRNKLKTQGFAALTGKDGKWIQARTKGAGHGSTSRAFYARKSLIKEIIKLDE' A
#
# COMPACT_ATOMS: atom_id res chain seq x y z
N MET A 1 14.79 3.78 19.88
CA MET A 1 13.81 2.78 19.38
C MET A 1 14.61 1.63 18.80
N GLY A 2 14.35 0.40 19.25
CA GLY A 2 15.07 -0.79 18.75
C GLY A 2 14.67 -1.11 17.29
N LEU A 3 15.47 -1.93 16.61
CA LEU A 3 15.17 -2.38 15.25
C LEU A 3 13.82 -3.14 15.19
N ASP A 4 13.58 -4.03 16.15
CA ASP A 4 12.33 -4.79 16.26
C ASP A 4 11.10 -3.89 16.43
N GLU A 5 11.24 -2.82 17.22
CA GLU A 5 10.17 -1.85 17.45
C GLU A 5 9.86 -1.04 16.18
N ARG A 6 10.89 -0.65 15.41
CA ARG A 6 10.73 -0.01 14.10
C ARG A 6 10.01 -0.91 13.10
N ILE A 7 10.41 -2.18 13.01
CA ILE A 7 9.78 -3.15 12.11
C ILE A 7 8.31 -3.36 12.50
N HIS A 8 8.02 -3.51 13.79
CA HIS A 8 6.65 -3.68 14.27
C HIS A 8 5.76 -2.47 13.92
N ILE A 9 6.29 -1.25 14.09
CA ILE A 9 5.58 -0.03 13.68
C ILE A 9 5.33 -0.02 12.18
N LEU A 10 6.34 -0.33 11.36
CA LEU A 10 6.20 -0.35 9.90
C LEU A 10 5.15 -1.36 9.44
N ILE A 11 5.13 -2.57 10.01
CA ILE A 11 4.13 -3.60 9.71
C ILE A 11 2.72 -3.09 10.05
N LYS A 12 2.54 -2.44 11.21
CA LYS A 12 1.25 -1.86 11.60
C LYS A 12 0.79 -0.75 10.65
N GLU A 13 1.70 0.10 10.19
CA GLU A 13 1.37 1.14 9.22
C GLU A 13 0.98 0.55 7.84
N ILE A 14 1.66 -0.52 7.39
CA ILE A 14 1.28 -1.24 6.16
C ILE A 14 -0.09 -1.91 6.32
N GLN A 15 -0.39 -2.49 7.49
CA GLN A 15 -1.71 -3.05 7.78
C GLN A 15 -2.80 -1.97 7.76
N ALA A 16 -2.52 -0.78 8.29
CA ALA A 16 -3.46 0.34 8.28
C ALA A 16 -3.80 0.78 6.84
N ASP A 17 -2.81 0.85 5.95
CA ASP A 17 -3.04 1.12 4.53
C ASP A 17 -3.93 0.04 3.87
N TYR A 18 -3.66 -1.23 4.16
CA TYR A 18 -4.46 -2.35 3.64
C TYR A 18 -5.92 -2.22 4.06
N GLU A 19 -6.19 -2.02 5.35
CA GLU A 19 -7.57 -1.91 5.85
C GLU A 19 -8.26 -0.65 5.32
N PHE A 20 -7.54 0.47 5.20
CA PHE A 20 -8.06 1.68 4.57
C PHE A 20 -8.52 1.42 3.13
N ILE A 21 -7.66 0.82 2.30
CA ILE A 21 -7.97 0.52 0.90
C ILE A 21 -9.10 -0.52 0.80
N ARG A 22 -9.07 -1.56 1.64
CA ARG A 22 -10.08 -2.61 1.68
C ARG A 22 -11.45 -2.06 2.07
N ASN A 23 -11.52 -1.22 3.10
CA ASN A 23 -12.77 -0.60 3.53
C ASN A 23 -13.31 0.32 2.45
N LYS A 24 -12.46 1.15 1.84
CA LYS A 24 -12.85 2.02 0.73
C LYS A 24 -13.44 1.21 -0.44
N LEU A 25 -12.80 0.09 -0.81
CA LEU A 25 -13.34 -0.82 -1.83
C LEU A 25 -14.73 -1.36 -1.45
N LYS A 26 -14.91 -1.80 -0.19
CA LYS A 26 -16.19 -2.35 0.28
C LYS A 26 -17.31 -1.33 0.34
N THR A 27 -17.02 -0.10 0.76
CA THR A 27 -18.06 0.91 1.06
C THR A 27 -18.28 1.91 -0.06
N GLN A 28 -17.28 2.15 -0.92
CA GLN A 28 -17.34 3.15 -2.00
C GLN A 28 -17.20 2.52 -3.39
N GLY A 29 -16.86 1.23 -3.45
CA GLY A 29 -16.73 0.49 -4.70
C GLY A 29 -15.39 0.68 -5.41
N PHE A 30 -15.20 -0.11 -6.46
CA PHE A 30 -13.93 -0.23 -7.17
C PHE A 30 -13.44 1.09 -7.79
N ALA A 31 -14.36 1.90 -8.34
CA ALA A 31 -14.04 3.16 -9.01
C ALA A 31 -13.49 4.23 -8.06
N ALA A 32 -13.76 4.11 -6.75
CA ALA A 32 -13.25 5.04 -5.74
C ALA A 32 -11.76 4.85 -5.44
N LEU A 33 -11.18 3.69 -5.78
CA LEU A 33 -9.77 3.39 -5.53
C LEU A 33 -8.86 4.21 -6.43
N THR A 34 -7.91 4.92 -5.81
CA THR A 34 -6.96 5.78 -6.52
C THR A 34 -5.52 5.43 -6.17
N GLY A 35 -4.60 5.80 -7.06
CA GLY A 35 -3.17 5.69 -6.77
C GLY A 35 -2.65 6.61 -5.66
N LYS A 36 -3.50 7.45 -5.06
CA LYS A 36 -3.16 8.27 -3.89
C LYS A 36 -3.48 7.55 -2.58
N ASP A 37 -4.17 6.41 -2.63
CA ASP A 37 -4.55 5.67 -1.43
C ASP A 37 -3.32 5.02 -0.77
N GLY A 38 -3.27 5.06 0.56
CA GLY A 38 -2.21 4.51 1.42
C GLY A 38 -0.87 5.25 1.39
N LYS A 39 -0.12 5.20 2.51
CA LYS A 39 1.17 5.85 2.74
C LYS A 39 2.37 5.03 2.23
N TRP A 40 2.29 3.71 2.39
CA TRP A 40 3.33 2.72 2.09
C TRP A 40 2.93 1.77 0.98
N ILE A 41 1.68 1.33 0.94
CA ILE A 41 1.12 0.53 -0.16
C ILE A 41 -0.04 1.26 -0.81
N GLN A 42 -0.30 0.97 -2.08
CA GLN A 42 -1.33 1.62 -2.87
C GLN A 42 -2.03 0.64 -3.81
N ALA A 43 -3.33 0.84 -4.08
CA ALA A 43 -4.06 0.13 -5.12
C ALA A 43 -3.86 0.81 -6.48
N ARG A 44 -3.27 0.12 -7.45
CA ARG A 44 -3.06 0.63 -8.83
C ARG A 44 -3.58 -0.35 -9.86
N THR A 45 -3.94 0.16 -11.04
CA THR A 45 -4.34 -0.66 -12.18
C THR A 45 -3.25 -1.67 -12.51
N LYS A 46 -3.62 -2.95 -12.64
CA LYS A 46 -2.72 -4.01 -13.08
C LYS A 46 -3.01 -4.32 -14.56
N GLY A 47 -2.01 -4.14 -15.43
CA GLY A 47 -2.12 -4.36 -16.88
C GLY A 47 -1.64 -3.15 -17.70
N ALA A 48 -1.50 -3.33 -19.01
CA ALA A 48 -0.88 -2.36 -19.93
C ALA A 48 -1.75 -1.13 -20.30
N GLY A 49 -2.94 -0.97 -19.70
CA GLY A 49 -3.98 -0.08 -20.23
C GLY A 49 -4.83 -0.78 -21.31
N HIS A 50 -5.93 -0.15 -21.76
CA HIS A 50 -6.97 -0.70 -22.66
C HIS A 50 -7.91 -1.75 -22.04
N GLY A 51 -8.74 -1.32 -21.07
CA GLY A 51 -9.86 -2.14 -20.56
C GLY A 51 -9.54 -3.02 -19.35
N SER A 52 -8.28 -3.02 -18.86
CA SER A 52 -7.95 -3.70 -17.60
C SER A 52 -8.55 -2.98 -16.40
N THR A 53 -9.50 -3.64 -15.74
CA THR A 53 -10.21 -3.16 -14.56
C THR A 53 -9.76 -3.85 -13.27
N SER A 54 -8.63 -4.56 -13.27
CA SER A 54 -8.11 -5.14 -12.02
C SER A 54 -7.21 -4.15 -11.27
N ARG A 55 -7.10 -4.32 -9.95
CA ARG A 55 -6.13 -3.61 -9.10
C ARG A 55 -5.19 -4.61 -8.45
N ALA A 56 -3.96 -4.18 -8.23
CA ALA A 56 -3.02 -4.85 -7.34
C ALA A 56 -2.50 -3.87 -6.30
N PHE A 57 -2.05 -4.41 -5.16
CA PHE A 57 -1.28 -3.64 -4.19
C PHE A 57 0.16 -3.50 -4.67
N TYR A 58 0.65 -2.27 -4.67
CA TYR A 58 2.04 -1.96 -4.97
C TYR A 58 2.67 -1.27 -3.77
N ALA A 59 3.88 -1.69 -3.41
CA ALA A 59 4.74 -0.93 -2.53
C ALA A 59 5.07 0.43 -3.17
N ARG A 60 4.99 1.50 -2.39
CA ARG A 60 5.49 2.81 -2.79
C ARG A 60 7.01 2.83 -2.70
N LYS A 61 7.64 3.70 -3.50
CA LYS A 61 9.09 3.93 -3.43
C LYS A 61 9.56 4.31 -2.02
N SER A 62 8.72 5.01 -1.25
CA SER A 62 8.99 5.34 0.16
C SER A 62 9.16 4.09 1.02
N LEU A 63 8.29 3.09 0.86
CA LEU A 63 8.38 1.83 1.61
C LEU A 63 9.68 1.09 1.27
N ILE A 64 10.03 1.01 -0.01
CA ILE A 64 11.27 0.36 -0.45
C ILE A 64 12.51 1.06 0.15
N LYS A 65 12.51 2.40 0.18
CA LYS A 65 13.58 3.18 0.82
C LYS A 65 13.68 2.95 2.33
N GLU A 66 12.54 2.73 2.99
CA GLU A 66 12.53 2.41 4.42
C GLU A 66 13.10 1.01 4.65
N ILE A 67 12.68 0.01 3.86
CA ILE A 67 13.12 -1.39 3.99
C ILE A 67 14.62 -1.55 3.71
N ILE A 68 15.13 -0.96 2.63
CA ILE A 68 16.56 -1.09 2.29
C ILE A 68 17.46 -0.47 3.38
N LYS A 69 16.95 0.51 4.15
CA LYS A 69 17.64 1.10 5.31
C LYS A 69 17.41 0.34 6.63
N LEU A 70 16.60 -0.72 6.62
CA LEU A 70 16.52 -1.66 7.76
C LEU A 70 17.67 -2.68 7.70
N ASP A 71 18.31 -2.84 6.54
CA ASP A 71 19.37 -3.83 6.29
C ASP A 71 20.80 -3.23 6.21
N GLU A 72 20.94 -1.89 6.31
CA GLU A 72 22.22 -1.17 6.49
C GLU A 72 22.47 -0.86 7.97
#